data_AF-A0A250IZ72-F1
#
_entry.id   AF-A0A250IZ72-F1
#
_cell.length_a   1.000
_cell.length_b   1.000
_cell.length_c   1.000
_cell.angle_alpha   90.00
_cell.angle_beta   90.00
_cell.angle_gamma   90.00
#
_symmetry.space_group_name_H-M   'P 1'
#
loop_
_entity.id
_entity.type
_entity.pdbx_description
1 polymer ?
#
loop_
_entity_poly.entity_id
_entity_poly.type
_entity_poly.pdbx_seq_one_letter_code
_entity_poly.pdbx_strand_id
1 'polypeptide(L)'
;MRCSRERSERSSIGLFLLMLGSAMFVIWRILLPFAASTEELARSEAALRLARDELEQRVAERTRELAQTNEALRHAHDGLEVRVKERTQELKDAQRRAVELARQAGMAELATNVLHNVGNVLNSINTSASILDERLRTLRVQPLIKLAELLESHRADLAVFMTEDERGRRLPEYLGKLGQHLSSTRDELLEMTAALHRHVEHIRMIVELQQNYAMSSNILEVTSLQDLVEDALRINAAALGRHGVEVERHFAPLPHVMVDKHKLLQIVLNLISNAKYAVNDNPEARGTVSPRSLALALALLGARCD
;
A
#
# COMPACT_ATOMS: atom_id res chain seq x y z
N MET A 1 21.12 23.65 -141.91
CA MET A 1 21.22 22.80 -140.69
C MET A 1 22.03 23.48 -139.55
N ARG A 2 21.77 24.76 -139.20
CA ARG A 2 22.45 25.45 -138.07
C ARG A 2 21.54 25.82 -136.89
N CYS A 3 20.22 25.66 -137.02
CA CYS A 3 19.24 26.14 -136.05
C CYS A 3 18.84 25.09 -134.97
N SER A 4 19.26 23.82 -135.09
CA SER A 4 18.92 22.76 -134.11
C SER A 4 19.98 22.53 -133.02
N ARG A 5 21.21 23.06 -133.16
CA ARG A 5 22.31 22.82 -132.20
C ARG A 5 22.28 23.77 -130.99
N GLU A 6 21.92 25.04 -131.18
CA GLU A 6 21.79 26.04 -130.10
C GLU A 6 20.60 25.77 -129.14
N ARG A 7 19.51 25.18 -129.63
CA ARG A 7 18.35 24.83 -128.80
C ARG A 7 18.62 23.62 -127.91
N SER A 8 19.50 22.71 -128.34
CA SER A 8 19.95 21.56 -127.54
C SER A 8 20.87 22.01 -126.40
N GLU A 9 21.85 22.88 -126.64
CA GLU A 9 22.76 23.37 -125.58
C GLU A 9 22.03 24.19 -124.50
N ARG A 10 21.08 25.08 -124.87
CA ARG A 10 20.28 25.82 -123.86
C ARG A 10 19.37 24.92 -123.03
N SER A 11 18.84 23.84 -123.61
CA SER A 11 18.00 22.87 -122.88
C SER A 11 18.84 22.01 -121.91
N SER A 12 20.08 21.66 -122.28
CA SER A 12 21.02 20.93 -121.43
C SER A 12 21.42 21.75 -120.20
N ILE A 13 21.69 23.05 -120.38
CA ILE A 13 22.07 23.97 -119.30
C ILE A 13 20.91 24.18 -118.32
N GLY A 14 19.68 24.34 -118.81
CA GLY A 14 18.50 24.49 -117.96
C GLY A 14 18.18 23.25 -117.12
N LEU A 15 18.37 22.05 -117.69
CA LEU A 15 18.21 20.78 -116.97
C LEU A 15 19.28 20.61 -115.88
N PHE A 16 20.52 21.01 -116.15
CA PHE A 16 21.61 20.99 -115.18
C PHE A 16 21.35 21.95 -114.00
N LEU A 17 20.85 23.16 -114.26
CA LEU A 17 20.50 24.13 -113.22
C LEU A 17 19.33 23.67 -112.35
N LEU A 18 18.33 23.01 -112.95
CA LEU A 18 17.23 22.38 -112.22
C LEU A 18 17.70 21.22 -111.33
N MET A 19 18.62 20.38 -111.84
CA MET A 19 19.22 19.29 -111.07
C MET A 19 20.12 19.80 -109.93
N LEU A 20 20.87 20.88 -110.15
CA LEU A 20 21.65 21.55 -109.09
C LEU A 20 20.73 22.20 -108.05
N GLY A 21 19.67 22.88 -108.48
CA GLY A 21 18.70 23.49 -107.58
C GLY A 21 17.93 22.46 -106.74
N SER A 22 17.54 21.34 -107.34
CA SER A 22 16.87 20.24 -106.62
C SER A 22 17.83 19.51 -105.67
N ALA A 23 19.07 19.26 -106.09
CA ALA A 23 20.11 18.70 -105.22
C ALA A 23 20.40 19.63 -104.03
N MET A 24 20.55 20.93 -104.27
CA MET A 24 20.77 21.93 -103.23
C MET A 24 19.58 22.04 -102.28
N PHE A 25 18.35 21.92 -102.80
CA PHE A 25 17.13 21.88 -101.99
C PHE A 25 17.04 20.61 -101.12
N VAL A 26 17.38 19.43 -101.65
CA VAL A 26 17.43 18.18 -100.89
C VAL A 26 18.53 18.23 -99.81
N ILE A 27 19.69 18.80 -100.14
CA ILE A 27 20.78 18.98 -99.18
C ILE A 27 20.36 19.91 -98.03
N TRP A 28 19.78 21.08 -98.36
CA TRP A 28 19.42 22.08 -97.37
C TRP A 28 18.19 21.71 -96.54
N ARG A 29 17.18 21.10 -97.18
CA ARG A 29 15.89 20.80 -96.53
C ARG A 29 15.85 19.43 -95.86
N ILE A 30 16.70 18.49 -96.26
CA ILE A 30 16.64 17.09 -95.79
C ILE A 30 17.98 16.63 -95.20
N LEU A 31 19.06 16.60 -95.98
CA LEU A 31 20.31 15.96 -95.53
C LEU A 31 20.99 16.71 -94.38
N LEU A 32 21.08 18.03 -94.42
CA LEU A 32 21.66 18.83 -93.33
C LEU A 32 20.89 18.72 -92.00
N PRO A 33 19.56 18.93 -91.96
CA PRO A 33 18.80 18.76 -90.71
C PRO A 33 18.73 17.31 -90.24
N PHE A 34 18.73 16.32 -91.15
CA PHE A 34 18.82 14.91 -90.78
C PHE A 34 20.17 14.59 -90.14
N ALA A 35 21.28 15.06 -90.73
CA ALA A 35 22.61 14.93 -90.14
C ALA A 35 22.69 15.60 -88.76
N ALA A 36 22.17 16.83 -88.62
CA ALA A 36 22.10 17.52 -87.33
C ALA A 36 21.25 16.77 -86.31
N SER A 37 20.11 16.20 -86.72
CA SER A 37 19.23 15.41 -85.84
C SER A 37 19.88 14.10 -85.39
N THR A 38 20.64 13.43 -86.27
CA THR A 38 21.40 12.23 -85.87
C THR A 38 22.50 12.55 -84.87
N GLU A 39 23.14 13.72 -85.01
CA GLU A 39 24.16 14.21 -84.08
C GLU A 39 23.55 14.59 -82.73
N GLU A 40 22.37 15.24 -82.73
CA GLU A 40 21.62 15.61 -81.53
C GLU A 40 21.11 14.37 -80.77
N LEU A 41 20.59 13.36 -81.49
CA LEU A 41 20.18 12.09 -80.89
C LEU A 41 21.37 11.36 -80.26
N ALA A 42 22.52 11.32 -80.95
CA ALA A 42 23.74 10.73 -80.43
C ALA A 42 24.25 11.46 -79.18
N ARG A 43 24.14 12.81 -79.14
CA ARG A 43 24.48 13.62 -77.95
C ARG A 43 23.52 13.35 -76.79
N SER A 44 22.21 13.28 -77.04
CA SER A 44 21.19 12.95 -76.05
C SER A 44 21.39 11.55 -75.47
N GLU A 45 21.66 10.56 -76.33
CA GLU A 45 21.90 9.18 -75.89
C GLU A 45 23.18 9.06 -75.07
N ALA A 46 24.25 9.78 -75.45
CA ALA A 46 25.46 9.87 -74.65
C ALA A 46 25.21 10.54 -73.29
N ALA A 47 24.43 11.62 -73.25
CA ALA A 47 24.08 12.30 -72.01
C ALA A 47 23.22 11.42 -71.07
N LEU A 48 22.25 10.68 -71.63
CA LEU A 48 21.44 9.72 -70.88
C LEU A 48 22.27 8.57 -70.32
N ARG A 49 23.23 8.05 -71.09
CA ARG A 49 24.16 7.01 -70.61
C ARG A 49 25.01 7.53 -69.44
N LEU A 50 25.60 8.71 -69.56
CA LEU A 50 26.38 9.32 -68.49
C LEU A 50 25.53 9.53 -67.22
N ALA A 51 24.31 10.06 -67.36
CA ALA A 51 23.41 10.27 -66.23
C ALA A 51 22.96 8.96 -65.58
N ARG A 52 22.71 7.92 -66.38
CA ARG A 52 22.39 6.57 -65.87
C ARG A 52 23.56 5.99 -65.10
N ASP A 53 24.77 6.04 -65.67
CA ASP A 53 25.97 5.46 -65.06
C ASP A 53 26.31 6.19 -63.74
N GLU A 54 26.13 7.52 -63.70
CA GLU A 54 26.26 8.31 -62.47
C GLU A 54 25.21 7.92 -61.42
N LEU A 55 23.96 7.72 -61.83
CA LEU A 55 22.90 7.29 -60.93
C LEU A 55 23.16 5.88 -60.38
N GLU A 56 23.58 4.94 -61.23
CA GLU A 56 23.97 3.59 -60.84
C GLU A 56 25.11 3.62 -59.82
N GLN A 57 26.11 4.48 -60.03
CA GLN A 57 27.20 4.65 -59.06
C GLN A 57 26.69 5.21 -57.73
N ARG A 58 25.87 6.27 -57.75
CA ARG A 58 25.30 6.86 -56.52
C ARG A 58 24.41 5.87 -55.77
N VAL A 59 23.60 5.08 -56.49
CA VAL A 59 22.77 4.02 -55.89
C VAL A 59 23.65 2.95 -55.26
N ALA A 60 24.72 2.52 -55.93
CA ALA A 60 25.65 1.53 -55.38
C ALA A 60 26.37 2.05 -54.11
N GLU A 61 26.84 3.30 -54.11
CA GLU A 61 27.46 3.95 -52.95
C GLU A 61 26.48 4.05 -51.77
N ARG A 62 25.26 4.56 -52.01
CA ARG A 62 24.23 4.69 -50.98
C ARG A 62 23.76 3.35 -50.45
N THR A 63 23.66 2.33 -51.30
CA THR A 63 23.28 0.98 -50.87
C THR A 63 24.34 0.38 -49.94
N ARG A 64 25.63 0.63 -50.21
CA ARG A 64 26.72 0.21 -49.31
C ARG A 64 26.71 0.96 -47.99
N GLU A 65 26.52 2.28 -48.02
CA GLU A 65 26.42 3.12 -46.81
C GLU A 65 25.23 2.70 -45.93
N LEU A 66 24.07 2.45 -46.54
CA LEU A 66 22.87 1.95 -45.86
C LEU A 66 23.07 0.56 -45.27
N ALA A 67 23.77 -0.33 -45.97
CA ALA A 67 24.07 -1.66 -45.46
C ALA A 67 24.97 -1.60 -44.23
N GLN A 68 26.04 -0.80 -44.28
CA GLN A 68 26.98 -0.61 -43.17
C GLN A 68 26.29 0.03 -41.95
N THR A 69 25.47 1.06 -42.17
CA THR A 69 24.74 1.74 -41.08
C THR A 69 23.67 0.83 -40.47
N ASN A 70 22.95 0.02 -41.26
CA ASN A 70 22.01 -0.96 -40.74
C ASN A 70 22.69 -2.03 -39.87
N GLU A 71 23.86 -2.52 -40.31
CA GLU A 71 24.61 -3.53 -39.56
C GLU A 71 25.11 -2.96 -38.22
N ALA A 72 25.67 -1.73 -38.24
CA ALA A 72 26.07 -1.03 -37.03
C ALA A 72 24.88 -0.78 -36.08
N LEU A 73 23.72 -0.39 -36.62
CA LEU A 73 22.50 -0.17 -35.84
C LEU A 73 21.99 -1.47 -35.21
N ARG A 74 22.00 -2.58 -35.95
CA ARG A 74 21.62 -3.90 -35.41
C ARG A 74 22.54 -4.33 -34.27
N HIS A 75 23.86 -4.20 -34.44
CA HIS A 75 24.80 -4.51 -33.36
C HIS A 75 24.59 -3.62 -32.13
N ALA A 76 24.33 -2.33 -32.32
CA ALA A 76 24.04 -1.43 -31.21
C ALA A 76 22.72 -1.80 -30.50
N HIS A 77 21.69 -2.17 -31.27
CA HIS A 77 20.40 -2.59 -30.76
C HIS A 77 20.49 -3.87 -29.92
N ASP A 78 21.13 -4.92 -30.45
CA ASP A 78 21.32 -6.19 -29.74
C ASP A 78 22.12 -5.99 -28.44
N GLY A 79 23.17 -5.16 -28.49
CA GLY A 79 23.93 -4.79 -27.29
C GLY A 79 23.13 -3.97 -26.27
N LEU A 80 22.19 -3.13 -26.73
CA LEU A 80 21.26 -2.41 -25.86
C LEU A 80 20.25 -3.37 -25.22
N GLU A 81 19.67 -4.30 -25.96
CA GLU A 81 18.73 -5.28 -25.42
C GLU A 81 19.35 -6.13 -24.31
N VAL A 82 20.59 -6.62 -24.52
CA VAL A 82 21.33 -7.37 -23.51
C VAL A 82 21.53 -6.53 -22.24
N ARG A 83 22.02 -5.30 -22.39
CA ARG A 83 22.25 -4.39 -21.24
C ARG A 83 20.95 -4.04 -20.51
N VAL A 84 19.86 -3.79 -21.22
CA VAL A 84 18.55 -3.50 -20.62
C VAL A 84 18.09 -4.70 -19.81
N LYS A 85 18.23 -5.92 -20.35
CA LYS A 85 17.85 -7.15 -19.66
C LYS A 85 18.69 -7.37 -18.40
N GLU A 86 20.02 -7.20 -18.48
CA GLU A 86 20.93 -7.31 -17.34
C GLU A 86 20.60 -6.28 -16.26
N ARG A 87 20.48 -4.99 -16.63
CA ARG A 87 20.16 -3.92 -15.67
C ARG A 87 18.78 -4.08 -15.05
N THR A 88 17.80 -4.55 -15.81
CA THR A 88 16.46 -4.84 -15.26
C THR A 88 16.52 -5.96 -14.23
N GLN A 89 17.34 -6.99 -14.47
CA GLN A 89 17.51 -8.08 -13.52
C GLN A 89 18.27 -7.63 -12.27
N GLU A 90 19.36 -6.90 -12.42
CA GLU A 90 20.10 -6.29 -11.31
C GLU A 90 19.21 -5.42 -10.44
N LEU A 91 18.37 -4.57 -11.06
CA LEU A 91 17.44 -3.71 -10.35
C LEU A 91 16.42 -4.53 -9.56
N LYS A 92 15.84 -5.58 -10.15
CA LYS A 92 14.92 -6.49 -9.45
C LYS A 92 15.59 -7.17 -8.26
N ASP A 93 16.84 -7.62 -8.40
CA ASP A 93 17.56 -8.30 -7.33
C ASP A 93 18.01 -7.34 -6.23
N ALA A 94 18.37 -6.10 -6.56
CA ALA A 94 18.65 -5.05 -5.59
C ALA A 94 17.38 -4.65 -4.82
N GLN A 95 16.25 -4.49 -5.52
CA GLN A 95 14.96 -4.19 -4.90
C GLN A 95 14.53 -5.29 -3.92
N ARG A 96 14.65 -6.57 -4.31
CA ARG A 96 14.35 -7.70 -3.39
C ARG A 96 15.21 -7.66 -2.13
N ARG A 97 16.51 -7.41 -2.29
CA ARG A 97 17.44 -7.29 -1.15
C ARG A 97 17.10 -6.10 -0.25
N ALA A 98 16.76 -4.96 -0.82
CA ALA A 98 16.36 -3.78 -0.07
C ALA A 98 15.07 -4.03 0.76
N VAL A 99 14.07 -4.68 0.16
CA VAL A 99 12.83 -5.06 0.86
C VAL A 99 13.11 -6.02 2.02
N GLU A 100 13.98 -7.02 1.82
CA GLU A 100 14.33 -7.98 2.86
C GLU A 100 15.10 -7.32 4.03
N LEU A 101 16.04 -6.42 3.73
CA LEU A 101 16.75 -5.65 4.75
C LEU A 101 15.80 -4.73 5.53
N ALA A 102 14.89 -4.04 4.84
CA ALA A 102 13.86 -3.22 5.49
C ALA A 102 12.95 -4.07 6.39
N ARG A 103 12.61 -5.29 5.97
CA ARG A 103 11.86 -6.25 6.78
C ARG A 103 12.62 -6.63 8.05
N GLN A 104 13.90 -6.98 7.94
CA GLN A 104 14.72 -7.37 9.09
C GLN A 104 14.92 -6.22 10.08
N ALA A 105 15.21 -5.01 9.59
CA ALA A 105 15.33 -3.82 10.42
C ALA A 105 14.01 -3.51 11.14
N GLY A 106 12.88 -3.56 10.43
CA GLY A 106 11.55 -3.37 11.01
C GLY A 106 11.21 -4.42 12.07
N MET A 107 11.56 -5.69 11.85
CA MET A 107 11.35 -6.76 12.85
C MET A 107 12.20 -6.55 14.11
N ALA A 108 13.44 -6.10 13.97
CA ALA A 108 14.32 -5.82 15.11
C ALA A 108 13.81 -4.63 15.95
N GLU A 109 13.38 -3.54 15.30
CA GLU A 109 12.82 -2.36 15.96
C GLU A 109 11.50 -2.70 16.68
N LEU A 110 10.62 -3.49 16.04
CA LEU A 110 9.41 -3.98 16.67
C LEU A 110 9.71 -4.85 17.89
N ALA A 111 10.64 -5.81 17.79
CA ALA A 111 11.02 -6.67 18.91
C ALA A 111 11.52 -5.87 20.12
N THR A 112 12.35 -4.84 19.90
CA THR A 112 12.83 -3.94 20.96
C THR A 112 11.65 -3.18 21.61
N ASN A 113 10.73 -2.64 20.81
CA ASN A 113 9.57 -1.91 21.32
C ASN A 113 8.59 -2.81 22.09
N VAL A 114 8.37 -4.05 21.63
CA VAL A 114 7.57 -5.05 22.38
C VAL A 114 8.20 -5.33 23.72
N LEU A 115 9.50 -5.65 23.74
CA LEU A 115 10.22 -5.98 24.97
C LEU A 115 10.18 -4.82 25.97
N HIS A 116 10.37 -3.59 25.51
CA HIS A 116 10.26 -2.40 26.35
C HIS A 116 8.85 -2.24 26.95
N ASN A 117 7.81 -2.36 26.13
CA ASN A 117 6.44 -2.16 26.59
C ASN A 117 5.96 -3.30 27.51
N VAL A 118 6.27 -4.55 27.17
CA VAL A 118 5.98 -5.71 28.03
C VAL A 118 6.76 -5.61 29.34
N GLY A 119 8.04 -5.22 29.29
CA GLY A 119 8.87 -5.01 30.48
C GLY A 119 8.27 -3.98 31.44
N ASN A 120 7.78 -2.86 30.91
CA ASN A 120 7.13 -1.83 31.72
C ASN A 120 5.86 -2.33 32.40
N VAL A 121 4.99 -3.03 31.67
CA VAL A 121 3.74 -3.54 32.25
C VAL A 121 4.01 -4.68 33.25
N LEU A 122 4.96 -5.56 32.97
CA LEU A 122 5.39 -6.60 33.92
C LEU A 122 5.93 -6.01 35.23
N ASN A 123 6.67 -4.91 35.17
CA ASN A 123 7.13 -4.23 36.36
C ASN A 123 5.96 -3.70 37.20
N SER A 124 4.96 -3.07 36.56
CA SER A 124 3.73 -2.63 37.23
C SER A 124 2.93 -3.79 37.85
N ILE A 125 2.83 -4.93 37.15
CA ILE A 125 2.21 -6.16 37.69
C ILE A 125 2.97 -6.64 38.93
N ASN A 126 4.29 -6.72 38.85
CA ASN A 126 5.13 -7.24 39.94
C ASN A 126 5.04 -6.36 41.19
N THR A 127 5.08 -5.03 41.03
CA THR A 127 4.88 -4.07 42.13
C THR A 127 3.48 -4.21 42.73
N SER A 128 2.44 -4.26 41.88
CA SER A 128 1.05 -4.40 42.36
C SER A 128 0.83 -5.72 43.10
N ALA A 129 1.42 -6.82 42.62
CA ALA A 129 1.36 -8.12 43.26
C ALA A 129 2.09 -8.14 44.62
N SER A 130 3.22 -7.44 44.73
CA SER A 130 3.97 -7.31 45.98
C SER A 130 3.21 -6.52 47.03
N ILE A 131 2.57 -5.40 46.64
CA ILE A 131 1.71 -4.61 47.53
C ILE A 131 0.49 -5.42 47.96
N LEU A 132 -0.11 -6.18 47.03
CA LEU A 132 -1.25 -7.05 47.33
C LEU A 132 -0.88 -8.14 48.34
N ASP A 133 0.28 -8.79 48.18
CA ASP A 133 0.79 -9.79 49.13
C ASP A 133 1.03 -9.19 50.52
N GLU A 134 1.65 -8.01 50.59
CA GLU A 134 1.85 -7.29 51.86
C GLU A 134 0.51 -7.00 52.55
N ARG A 135 -0.48 -6.49 51.80
CA ARG A 135 -1.78 -6.13 52.36
C ARG A 135 -2.54 -7.35 52.85
N LEU A 136 -2.50 -8.47 52.11
CA LEU A 136 -3.06 -9.75 52.54
C LEU A 136 -2.42 -10.27 53.82
N ARG A 137 -1.10 -10.16 53.99
CA ARG A 137 -0.40 -10.57 55.22
C ARG A 137 -0.80 -9.75 56.44
N THR A 138 -1.14 -8.47 56.25
CA THR A 138 -1.56 -7.57 57.34
C THR A 138 -3.04 -7.68 57.73
N LEU A 139 -3.82 -8.55 57.06
CA LEU A 139 -5.22 -8.76 57.39
C LEU A 139 -5.42 -9.20 58.84
N ARG A 140 -6.27 -8.46 59.56
CA ARG A 140 -6.59 -8.73 60.97
C ARG A 140 -7.68 -9.79 61.11
N VAL A 141 -7.37 -11.02 60.72
CA VAL A 141 -8.28 -12.17 60.88
C VAL A 141 -8.25 -12.72 62.31
N GLN A 142 -7.10 -12.65 62.98
CA GLN A 142 -6.93 -13.21 64.32
C GLN A 142 -7.86 -12.63 65.40
N PRO A 143 -8.14 -11.31 65.43
CA PRO A 143 -9.10 -10.78 66.38
C PRO A 143 -10.53 -11.28 66.16
N LEU A 144 -10.92 -11.60 64.92
CA LEU A 144 -12.21 -12.20 64.62
C LEU A 144 -12.32 -13.61 65.19
N ILE A 145 -11.25 -14.41 65.06
CA ILE A 145 -11.16 -15.77 65.63
C ILE A 145 -11.28 -15.71 67.16
N LYS A 146 -10.50 -14.85 67.81
CA LYS A 146 -10.56 -14.66 69.28
C LYS A 146 -11.94 -14.21 69.76
N LEU A 147 -12.62 -13.39 68.98
CA LEU A 147 -13.95 -12.90 69.31
C LEU A 147 -15.00 -14.01 69.20
N ALA A 148 -14.88 -14.88 68.19
CA ALA A 148 -15.71 -16.08 68.08
C ALA A 148 -15.46 -17.06 69.25
N GLU A 149 -14.19 -17.28 69.64
CA GLU A 149 -13.83 -18.11 70.80
C GLU A 149 -14.41 -17.54 72.12
N LEU A 150 -14.33 -16.22 72.30
CA LEU A 150 -14.88 -15.55 73.48
C LEU A 150 -16.41 -15.73 73.55
N LEU A 151 -17.11 -15.56 72.43
CA LEU A 151 -18.55 -15.76 72.36
C LEU A 151 -18.95 -17.22 72.63
N GLU A 152 -18.20 -18.18 72.09
CA GLU A 152 -18.47 -19.61 72.34
C GLU A 152 -18.23 -19.98 73.82
N SER A 153 -17.21 -19.39 74.46
CA SER A 153 -16.94 -19.63 75.89
C SER A 153 -18.04 -19.11 76.82
N HIS A 154 -18.81 -18.10 76.39
CA HIS A 154 -19.93 -17.51 77.12
C HIS A 154 -21.29 -17.91 76.54
N ARG A 155 -21.36 -19.02 75.80
CA ARG A 155 -22.59 -19.44 75.10
C ARG A 155 -23.76 -19.72 76.06
N ALA A 156 -23.48 -20.25 77.24
CA ALA A 156 -24.51 -20.61 78.22
C ALA A 156 -25.05 -19.40 79.01
N ASP A 157 -24.26 -18.33 79.13
CA ASP A 157 -24.50 -17.15 79.95
C ASP A 157 -24.44 -15.84 79.15
N LEU A 158 -24.63 -15.92 77.82
CA LEU A 158 -24.37 -14.83 76.89
C LEU A 158 -25.10 -13.53 77.23
N ALA A 159 -26.35 -13.62 77.69
CA ALA A 159 -27.14 -12.46 78.10
C ALA A 159 -26.47 -11.71 79.26
N VAL A 160 -26.03 -12.43 80.29
CA VAL A 160 -25.34 -11.87 81.46
C VAL A 160 -23.99 -11.29 81.05
N PHE A 161 -23.24 -12.00 80.20
CA PHE A 161 -21.97 -11.50 79.67
C PHE A 161 -22.13 -10.17 78.92
N MET A 162 -23.15 -10.05 78.05
CA MET A 162 -23.39 -8.83 77.28
C MET A 162 -23.87 -7.65 78.15
N THR A 163 -24.57 -7.91 79.26
CA THR A 163 -25.15 -6.85 80.10
C THR A 163 -24.33 -6.52 81.34
N GLU A 164 -23.51 -7.42 81.87
CA GLU A 164 -22.83 -7.25 83.16
C GLU A 164 -21.29 -7.24 83.05
N ASP A 165 -20.69 -7.99 82.12
CA ASP A 165 -19.23 -8.02 81.91
C ASP A 165 -18.79 -6.81 81.04
N GLU A 166 -17.73 -6.11 81.46
CA GLU A 166 -17.18 -4.96 80.73
C GLU A 166 -16.74 -5.31 79.31
N ARG A 167 -16.23 -6.52 79.08
CA ARG A 167 -15.79 -7.00 77.76
C ARG A 167 -17.00 -7.26 76.85
N GLY A 168 -18.06 -7.84 77.40
CA GLY A 168 -19.30 -8.10 76.67
C GLY A 168 -19.99 -6.81 76.23
N ARG A 169 -20.06 -5.80 77.11
CA ARG A 169 -20.64 -4.47 76.78
C ARG A 169 -19.93 -3.75 75.65
N ARG A 170 -18.60 -3.91 75.52
CA ARG A 170 -17.78 -3.25 74.48
C ARG A 170 -17.73 -4.01 73.15
N LEU A 171 -18.21 -5.25 73.14
CA LEU A 171 -18.15 -6.15 72.00
C LEU A 171 -18.86 -5.60 70.74
N PRO A 172 -20.08 -5.02 70.82
CA PRO A 172 -20.78 -4.49 69.65
C PRO A 172 -20.02 -3.34 68.97
N GLU A 173 -19.46 -2.43 69.75
CA GLU A 173 -18.64 -1.32 69.23
C GLU A 173 -17.37 -1.83 68.54
N TYR A 174 -16.71 -2.81 69.16
CA TYR A 174 -15.52 -3.45 68.61
C TYR A 174 -15.82 -4.20 67.30
N LEU A 175 -16.92 -4.96 67.25
CA LEU A 175 -17.40 -5.63 66.04
C LEU A 175 -17.69 -4.65 64.90
N GLY A 176 -18.33 -3.52 65.20
CA GLY A 176 -18.57 -2.46 64.22
C GLY A 176 -17.26 -1.90 63.64
N LYS A 177 -16.29 -1.58 64.49
CA LYS A 177 -14.96 -1.08 64.06
C LYS A 177 -14.18 -2.12 63.26
N LEU A 178 -14.21 -3.38 63.68
CA LEU A 178 -13.54 -4.49 62.97
C LEU A 178 -14.19 -4.71 61.59
N GLY A 179 -15.52 -4.71 61.53
CA GLY A 179 -16.28 -4.82 60.28
C GLY A 179 -15.96 -3.69 59.31
N GLN A 180 -15.94 -2.44 59.77
CA GLN A 180 -15.58 -1.28 58.94
C GLN A 180 -14.15 -1.39 58.40
N HIS A 181 -13.19 -1.78 59.25
CA HIS A 181 -11.80 -1.95 58.83
C HIS A 181 -11.66 -3.07 57.80
N LEU A 182 -12.27 -4.23 58.04
CA LEU A 182 -12.22 -5.36 57.09
C LEU A 182 -12.91 -5.01 55.76
N SER A 183 -14.01 -4.26 55.78
CA SER A 183 -14.68 -3.78 54.58
C SER A 183 -13.78 -2.83 53.78
N SER A 184 -13.15 -1.85 54.44
CA SER A 184 -12.22 -0.92 53.78
C SER A 184 -11.04 -1.67 53.16
N THR A 185 -10.45 -2.63 53.89
CA THR A 185 -9.35 -3.44 53.35
C THR A 185 -9.80 -4.30 52.16
N ARG A 186 -11.02 -4.87 52.21
CA ARG A 186 -11.57 -5.63 51.08
C ARG A 186 -11.69 -4.76 49.83
N ASP A 187 -12.19 -3.53 49.97
CA ASP A 187 -12.41 -2.64 48.83
C ASP A 187 -11.06 -2.21 48.20
N GLU A 188 -10.05 -1.90 49.03
CA GLU A 188 -8.67 -1.65 48.57
C GLU A 188 -8.09 -2.86 47.80
N LEU A 189 -8.22 -4.07 48.35
CA LEU A 189 -7.73 -5.30 47.70
C LEU A 189 -8.42 -5.55 46.36
N LEU A 190 -9.73 -5.34 46.28
CA LEU A 190 -10.49 -5.49 45.03
C LEU A 190 -10.02 -4.50 43.95
N GLU A 191 -9.72 -3.25 44.34
CA GLU A 191 -9.21 -2.24 43.41
C GLU A 191 -7.81 -2.63 42.88
N MET A 192 -6.91 -3.09 43.75
CA MET A 192 -5.58 -3.59 43.34
C MET A 192 -5.69 -4.80 42.40
N THR A 193 -6.62 -5.71 42.67
CA THR A 193 -6.83 -6.89 41.82
C THR A 193 -7.37 -6.51 40.44
N ALA A 194 -8.28 -5.53 40.39
CA ALA A 194 -8.78 -4.97 39.13
C ALA A 194 -7.67 -4.27 38.33
N ALA A 195 -6.78 -3.53 39.00
CA ALA A 195 -5.61 -2.92 38.36
C ALA A 195 -4.66 -3.96 37.77
N LEU A 196 -4.37 -5.03 38.51
CA LEU A 196 -3.57 -6.16 38.04
C LEU A 196 -4.17 -6.79 36.77
N HIS A 197 -5.49 -6.99 36.76
CA HIS A 197 -6.19 -7.53 35.60
C HIS A 197 -6.08 -6.63 34.37
N ARG A 198 -6.24 -5.30 34.53
CA ARG A 198 -6.02 -4.32 33.44
C ARG A 198 -4.61 -4.40 32.87
N HIS A 199 -3.59 -4.56 33.70
CA HIS A 199 -2.20 -4.71 33.23
C HIS A 199 -1.99 -6.01 32.44
N VAL A 200 -2.58 -7.13 32.87
CA VAL A 200 -2.51 -8.40 32.14
C VAL A 200 -3.19 -8.29 30.78
N GLU A 201 -4.37 -7.68 30.71
CA GLU A 201 -5.07 -7.43 29.44
C GLU A 201 -4.26 -6.51 28.51
N HIS A 202 -3.54 -5.53 29.07
CA HIS A 202 -2.67 -4.66 28.28
C HIS A 202 -1.50 -5.44 27.65
N ILE A 203 -0.85 -6.35 28.39
CA ILE A 203 0.18 -7.24 27.82
C ILE A 203 -0.40 -8.09 26.71
N ARG A 204 -1.57 -8.68 26.93
CA ARG A 204 -2.25 -9.49 25.94
C ARG A 204 -2.48 -8.70 24.64
N MET A 205 -2.99 -7.47 24.74
CA MET A 205 -3.20 -6.60 23.59
C MET A 205 -1.89 -6.26 22.86
N ILE A 206 -0.81 -5.95 23.59
CA ILE A 206 0.51 -5.68 23.00
C ILE A 206 1.01 -6.91 22.22
N VAL A 207 0.87 -8.11 22.79
CA VAL A 207 1.31 -9.35 22.14
C VAL A 207 0.45 -9.67 20.90
N GLU A 208 -0.86 -9.53 20.98
CA GLU A 208 -1.78 -9.72 19.85
C GLU A 208 -1.50 -8.70 18.71
N LEU A 209 -1.24 -7.44 19.06
CA LEU A 209 -0.80 -6.40 18.12
C LEU A 209 0.45 -6.82 17.34
N GLN A 210 1.41 -7.40 18.03
CA GLN A 210 2.73 -7.64 17.47
C GLN A 210 2.82 -8.97 16.73
N GLN A 211 2.09 -10.00 17.17
CA GLN A 211 1.96 -11.24 16.40
C GLN A 211 1.31 -11.01 15.03
N ASN A 212 0.29 -10.15 14.97
CA ASN A 212 -0.38 -9.84 13.71
C ASN A 212 0.45 -8.92 12.80
N TYR A 213 1.27 -8.01 13.35
CA TYR A 213 2.25 -7.24 12.58
C TYR A 213 3.41 -8.08 12.04
N ALA A 214 3.83 -9.12 12.78
CA ALA A 214 4.89 -10.04 12.36
C ALA A 214 4.43 -11.03 11.27
N MET A 215 3.14 -11.33 11.21
CA MET A 215 2.56 -12.40 10.37
C MET A 215 1.75 -11.90 9.16
N SER A 216 1.38 -10.62 9.07
CA SER A 216 0.57 -10.12 7.95
C SER A 216 1.40 -9.72 6.74
N SER A 217 1.10 -10.38 5.62
CA SER A 217 1.59 -10.01 4.30
C SER A 217 1.13 -8.60 3.95
N ASN A 218 2.05 -7.71 3.56
CA ASN A 218 1.78 -6.39 2.99
C ASN A 218 1.10 -6.49 1.60
N ILE A 219 0.08 -7.33 1.45
CA ILE A 219 -0.72 -7.43 0.24
C ILE A 219 -1.81 -6.38 0.35
N LEU A 220 -1.64 -5.31 -0.40
CA LEU A 220 -2.69 -4.30 -0.55
C LEU A 220 -3.80 -4.90 -1.41
N GLU A 221 -5.01 -4.94 -0.87
CA GLU A 221 -6.19 -5.41 -1.58
C GLU A 221 -7.31 -4.36 -1.58
N VAL A 222 -8.14 -4.38 -2.62
CA VAL A 222 -9.30 -3.51 -2.76
C VAL A 222 -10.36 -3.96 -1.74
N THR A 223 -10.60 -3.14 -0.72
CA THR A 223 -11.44 -3.51 0.43
C THR A 223 -12.56 -2.50 0.66
N SER A 224 -13.74 -3.01 1.01
CA SER A 224 -14.86 -2.25 1.55
C SER A 224 -14.67 -2.00 3.04
N LEU A 225 -14.57 -0.73 3.45
CA LEU A 225 -14.41 -0.35 4.86
C LEU A 225 -15.62 -0.74 5.72
N GLN A 226 -16.82 -0.69 5.11
CA GLN A 226 -18.05 -1.07 5.79
C GLN A 226 -18.04 -2.56 6.16
N ASP A 227 -17.69 -3.42 5.21
CA ASP A 227 -17.64 -4.87 5.45
C ASP A 227 -16.56 -5.24 6.49
N LEU A 228 -15.43 -4.55 6.44
CA LEU A 228 -14.35 -4.75 7.41
C LEU A 228 -14.77 -4.39 8.84
N VAL A 229 -15.51 -3.28 9.02
CA VAL A 229 -16.05 -2.90 10.33
C VAL A 229 -17.14 -3.86 10.79
N GLU A 230 -18.00 -4.33 9.89
CA GLU A 230 -19.00 -5.36 10.20
C GLU A 230 -18.36 -6.68 10.64
N ASP A 231 -17.29 -7.11 9.97
CA ASP A 231 -16.53 -8.31 10.35
C ASP A 231 -15.93 -8.14 11.75
N ALA A 232 -15.35 -6.97 12.07
CA ALA A 232 -14.82 -6.67 13.39
C ALA A 232 -15.88 -6.69 14.50
N LEU A 233 -17.09 -6.21 14.19
CA LEU A 233 -18.25 -6.25 15.10
C LEU A 233 -18.73 -7.68 15.33
N ARG A 234 -18.80 -8.52 14.30
CA ARG A 234 -19.17 -9.94 14.44
C ARG A 234 -18.19 -10.69 15.33
N ILE A 235 -16.90 -10.45 15.16
CA ILE A 235 -15.85 -11.07 16.00
C ILE A 235 -16.03 -10.69 17.47
N ASN A 236 -16.43 -9.45 17.75
CA ASN A 236 -16.62 -8.95 19.12
C ASN A 236 -18.04 -9.14 19.68
N ALA A 237 -18.97 -9.71 18.92
CA ALA A 237 -20.39 -9.77 19.30
C ALA A 237 -20.62 -10.44 20.67
N ALA A 238 -19.94 -11.56 20.93
CA ALA A 238 -20.05 -12.27 22.21
C ALA A 238 -19.49 -11.46 23.39
N ALA A 239 -18.43 -10.67 23.17
CA ALA A 239 -17.84 -9.82 24.20
C ALA A 239 -18.70 -8.59 24.49
N LEU A 240 -19.23 -7.95 23.45
CA LEU A 240 -20.13 -6.79 23.56
C LEU A 240 -21.44 -7.18 24.26
N GLY A 241 -22.03 -8.32 23.89
CA GLY A 241 -23.25 -8.84 24.51
C GLY A 241 -23.10 -9.15 26.00
N ARG A 242 -21.98 -9.73 26.43
CA ARG A 242 -21.70 -10.00 27.86
C ARG A 242 -21.65 -8.72 28.71
N HIS A 243 -21.27 -7.59 28.13
CA HIS A 243 -21.19 -6.30 28.83
C HIS A 243 -22.42 -5.42 28.64
N GLY A 244 -23.46 -5.91 27.95
CA GLY A 244 -24.70 -5.18 27.70
C GLY A 244 -24.49 -3.92 26.85
N VAL A 245 -23.52 -3.94 25.94
CA VAL A 245 -23.21 -2.80 25.06
C VAL A 245 -24.03 -2.94 23.78
N GLU A 246 -24.91 -1.97 23.51
CA GLU A 246 -25.61 -1.84 22.23
C GLU A 246 -24.74 -1.07 21.23
N VAL A 247 -24.69 -1.53 19.98
CA VAL A 247 -23.89 -0.89 18.94
C VAL A 247 -24.79 -0.20 17.92
N GLU A 248 -24.63 1.11 17.81
CA GLU A 248 -25.26 1.94 16.78
C GLU A 248 -24.32 2.10 15.58
N ARG A 249 -24.87 1.94 14.37
CA ARG A 249 -24.11 1.91 13.11
C ARG A 249 -24.51 3.09 12.23
N HIS A 250 -23.57 3.98 11.95
CA HIS A 250 -23.76 5.13 11.08
C HIS A 250 -22.76 5.09 9.91
N PHE A 251 -23.09 4.29 8.89
CA PHE A 251 -22.20 4.10 7.74
C PHE A 251 -22.68 4.91 6.54
N ALA A 252 -21.89 5.90 6.13
CA ALA A 252 -22.07 6.55 4.84
C ALA A 252 -21.54 5.63 3.72
N PRO A 253 -22.06 5.76 2.48
CA PRO A 253 -21.50 5.05 1.34
C PRO A 253 -20.06 5.52 1.08
N LEU A 254 -19.10 4.60 1.22
CA LEU A 254 -17.67 4.87 1.03
C LEU A 254 -17.13 4.10 -0.18
N PRO A 255 -16.18 4.69 -0.94
CA PRO A 255 -15.51 3.97 -2.02
C PRO A 255 -14.64 2.84 -1.47
N HIS A 256 -14.37 1.84 -2.32
CA HIS A 256 -13.39 0.81 -1.99
C HIS A 256 -11.99 1.43 -1.95
N VAL A 257 -11.18 0.99 -1.00
CA VAL A 257 -9.83 1.51 -0.78
C VAL A 257 -8.80 0.39 -0.89
N MET A 258 -7.63 0.71 -1.44
CA MET A 258 -6.48 -0.19 -1.49
C MET A 258 -5.77 -0.14 -0.14
N VAL A 259 -5.96 -1.17 0.68
CA VAL A 259 -5.42 -1.24 2.04
C VAL A 259 -4.94 -2.64 2.36
N ASP A 260 -4.07 -2.75 3.35
CA ASP A 260 -3.80 -4.02 4.01
C ASP A 260 -5.01 -4.34 4.90
N LYS A 261 -5.90 -5.20 4.41
CA LYS A 261 -7.15 -5.57 5.10
C LYS A 261 -6.89 -6.10 6.50
N HIS A 262 -5.83 -6.88 6.69
CA HIS A 262 -5.53 -7.49 7.98
C HIS A 262 -5.09 -6.45 9.00
N LYS A 263 -4.19 -5.53 8.63
CA LYS A 263 -3.78 -4.43 9.50
C LYS A 263 -4.94 -3.52 9.85
N LEU A 264 -5.77 -3.18 8.87
CA LEU A 264 -6.91 -2.29 9.11
C LEU A 264 -7.97 -2.95 10.00
N LEU A 265 -8.27 -4.24 9.77
CA LEU A 265 -9.16 -5.02 10.64
C LEU A 265 -8.67 -4.99 12.09
N GLN A 266 -7.37 -5.16 12.31
CA GLN A 266 -6.79 -5.13 13.63
C GLN A 266 -6.91 -3.77 14.32
N ILE A 267 -6.67 -2.67 13.60
CA ILE A 267 -6.87 -1.32 14.13
C ILE A 267 -8.33 -1.17 14.60
N VAL A 268 -9.29 -1.61 13.79
CA VAL A 268 -10.72 -1.54 14.12
C VAL A 268 -11.06 -2.40 15.35
N LEU A 269 -10.54 -3.63 15.43
CA LEU A 269 -10.73 -4.52 16.59
C LEU A 269 -10.22 -3.88 17.89
N ASN A 270 -9.07 -3.21 17.83
CA ASN A 270 -8.52 -2.51 18.99
C ASN A 270 -9.35 -1.31 19.41
N LEU A 271 -9.82 -0.51 18.45
CA LEU A 271 -10.68 0.63 18.74
C LEU A 271 -11.99 0.18 19.39
N ILE A 272 -12.62 -0.88 18.89
CA ILE A 272 -13.83 -1.47 19.49
C ILE A 272 -13.55 -1.97 20.91
N SER A 273 -12.44 -2.66 21.13
CA SER A 273 -12.05 -3.14 22.46
C SER A 273 -11.80 -1.99 23.44
N ASN A 274 -11.11 -0.94 23.00
CA ASN A 274 -10.86 0.26 23.82
C ASN A 274 -12.16 0.97 24.19
N ALA A 275 -13.05 1.15 23.22
CA ALA A 275 -14.32 1.81 23.46
C ALA A 275 -15.23 1.00 24.40
N LYS A 276 -15.23 -0.34 24.28
CA LYS A 276 -15.89 -1.24 25.24
C LYS A 276 -15.39 -1.03 26.67
N TYR A 277 -14.06 -0.92 26.88
CA TYR A 277 -13.51 -0.68 28.21
C TYR A 277 -13.89 0.70 28.76
N ALA A 278 -13.83 1.74 27.94
CA ALA A 278 -14.21 3.09 28.33
C ALA A 278 -15.70 3.19 28.75
N VAL A 279 -16.59 2.49 28.06
CA VAL A 279 -18.03 2.44 28.39
C VAL A 279 -18.29 1.65 29.69
N ASN A 280 -17.41 0.71 30.07
CA ASN A 280 -17.51 -0.04 31.32
C ASN A 280 -16.96 0.70 32.55
N ASP A 281 -15.92 1.53 32.39
CA ASP A 281 -15.25 2.23 33.49
C ASP A 281 -15.93 3.55 33.88
N ASN A 282 -17.04 3.96 33.25
CA ASN A 282 -17.71 5.22 33.56
C ASN A 282 -18.58 5.13 34.85
N PRO A 283 -18.19 5.79 35.96
CA PRO A 283 -18.88 5.70 37.24
C PRO A 283 -20.23 6.45 37.30
N GLU A 284 -20.49 7.39 36.38
CA GLU A 284 -21.74 8.17 36.35
C GLU A 284 -22.98 7.36 35.91
N ALA A 285 -22.77 6.23 35.22
CA ALA A 285 -23.85 5.33 34.79
C ALA A 285 -24.38 4.39 35.90
N ARG A 286 -23.88 4.49 37.14
CA ARG A 286 -24.37 3.67 38.26
C ARG A 286 -25.73 4.12 38.82
N GLY A 287 -26.24 5.30 38.42
CA GLY A 287 -27.49 5.88 38.95
C GLY A 287 -28.66 5.98 37.97
N THR A 288 -28.43 5.89 36.66
CA THR A 288 -29.46 6.06 35.63
C THR A 288 -29.42 4.89 34.65
N VAL A 289 -30.56 4.23 34.48
CA VAL A 289 -30.79 3.09 33.57
C VAL A 289 -30.78 3.58 32.12
N SER A 290 -29.64 4.07 31.66
CA SER A 290 -29.41 4.42 30.26
C SER A 290 -28.71 3.22 29.61
N PRO A 291 -29.19 2.71 28.45
CA PRO A 291 -28.50 1.63 27.76
C PRO A 291 -27.08 2.09 27.41
N ARG A 292 -26.10 1.21 27.64
CA ARG A 292 -24.70 1.46 27.30
C ARG A 292 -24.56 1.36 25.79
N SER A 293 -24.48 2.49 25.09
CA SER A 293 -24.39 2.51 23.64
C SER A 293 -22.97 2.85 23.14
N LEU A 294 -22.58 2.20 22.05
CA LEU A 294 -21.36 2.44 21.30
C LEU A 294 -21.75 2.83 19.86
N ALA A 295 -21.52 4.08 19.48
CA ALA A 295 -21.77 4.54 18.11
C ALA A 295 -20.51 4.41 17.24
N LEU A 296 -20.59 3.67 16.13
CA LEU A 296 -19.56 3.65 15.08
C LEU A 296 -20.04 4.45 13.87
N ALA A 297 -19.26 5.47 13.50
CA ALA A 297 -19.49 6.28 12.32
C ALA A 297 -18.36 6.12 11.29
N LEU A 298 -18.74 5.92 10.03
CA LEU A 298 -17.84 5.85 8.88
C LEU A 298 -18.24 6.93 7.87
N ALA A 299 -17.37 7.92 7.67
CA ALA A 299 -17.60 9.03 6.74
C ALA A 299 -16.27 9.57 6.18
N LEU A 300 -16.31 10.15 4.98
CA LEU A 300 -15.19 10.91 4.42
C LEU A 300 -15.12 12.28 5.10
N LEU A 301 -13.97 12.59 5.71
CA LEU A 301 -13.66 13.93 6.22
C LEU A 301 -13.48 14.88 5.02
N GLY A 302 -14.57 15.51 4.58
CA GLY A 302 -14.56 16.41 3.43
C GLY A 302 -15.92 16.78 2.84
N ALA A 303 -16.99 16.04 3.16
CA ALA A 303 -18.35 16.49 2.88
C ALA A 303 -18.90 17.17 4.13
N ARG A 304 -19.03 18.51 4.10
CA ARG A 304 -19.80 19.23 5.11
C ARG A 304 -21.21 18.65 5.08
N CYS A 305 -21.71 18.20 6.25
CA CYS A 305 -23.13 18.02 6.43
C CYS A 305 -23.78 19.42 6.38
N ASP A 306 -24.59 19.67 5.35
CA ASP A 306 -25.63 20.70 5.40
C ASP A 306 -26.85 20.14 6.15
#